data_AF-A0A256G703-F1
#
_entry.id   AF-A0A256G703-F1
#
_cell.length_a   1.000
_cell.length_b   1.000
_cell.length_c   1.000
_cell.angle_alpha   90.00
_cell.angle_beta   90.00
_cell.angle_gamma   90.00
#
_symmetry.space_group_name_H-M   'P 1'
#
loop_
_entity.id
_entity.type
_entity.pdbx_description
1 polymer ?
#
loop_
_entity_poly.entity_id
_entity_poly.type
_entity_poly.pdbx_seq_one_letter_code
_entity_poly.pdbx_strand_id
1 'polypeptide(L)'
;MDEAFRPIRNPEILRGSSVERFAEIAGKVLAELNYVHPFREGNGRTQEALLASLGREYGHEVDFTVITKPRMIEASIATTNDPSNPAMKHFFEDAIDPNRQEAIRVAFVDLEMRGENAFEHNVRSARPGEQVSGQVLGHDIRVASLVTDNGIVAVDRADLPERLPNDDTEITFTARSDLSRLSHQDQVRNADEPVVERMPPEQKSAANTSRLAELSAHKPPERDSDDRER
;
A
#
# COMPACT_ATOMS: atom_id res chain seq x y z
N MET A 1 -11.54 -11.03 22.58
CA MET A 1 -12.28 -11.57 21.43
C MET A 1 -13.57 -10.79 21.15
N ASP A 2 -14.46 -10.64 22.14
CA ASP A 2 -15.73 -9.90 21.95
C ASP A 2 -15.57 -8.47 21.43
N GLU A 3 -14.58 -7.73 21.92
CA GLU A 3 -14.30 -6.36 21.48
C GLU A 3 -13.79 -6.31 20.04
N ALA A 4 -12.96 -7.27 19.63
CA ALA A 4 -12.41 -7.33 18.27
C ALA A 4 -13.47 -7.53 17.20
N PHE A 5 -14.54 -8.27 17.52
CA PHE A 5 -15.67 -8.47 16.62
C PHE A 5 -16.77 -7.42 16.78
N ARG A 6 -16.70 -6.55 17.80
CA ARG A 6 -17.71 -5.51 18.03
C ARG A 6 -17.99 -4.66 16.79
N PRO A 7 -16.98 -4.22 15.99
CA PRO A 7 -17.22 -3.42 14.80
C PRO A 7 -18.04 -4.12 13.71
N ILE A 8 -18.16 -5.45 13.72
CA ILE A 8 -18.87 -6.23 12.70
C ILE A 8 -20.08 -6.99 13.24
N ARG A 9 -20.48 -6.73 14.50
CA ARG A 9 -21.66 -7.36 15.13
C ARG A 9 -22.98 -7.01 14.46
N ASN A 10 -23.04 -5.88 13.76
CA ASN A 10 -24.22 -5.46 13.00
C ASN A 10 -23.94 -5.54 11.49
N PRO A 11 -24.31 -6.63 10.81
CA PRO A 11 -24.11 -6.81 9.36
C PRO A 11 -24.61 -5.66 8.48
N GLU A 12 -25.64 -4.95 8.90
CA GLU A 12 -26.25 -3.88 8.11
C GLU A 12 -25.31 -2.69 7.89
N ILE A 13 -24.29 -2.52 8.73
CA ILE A 13 -23.30 -1.43 8.54
C ILE A 13 -22.26 -1.77 7.45
N LEU A 14 -22.14 -3.05 7.08
CA LEU A 14 -21.22 -3.53 6.05
C LEU A 14 -21.93 -3.68 4.70
N ARG A 15 -23.23 -4.00 4.70
CA ARG A 15 -24.02 -4.18 3.48
C ARG A 15 -24.09 -2.87 2.68
N GLY A 16 -23.63 -2.92 1.42
CA GLY A 16 -23.63 -1.75 0.53
C GLY A 16 -22.70 -0.62 0.99
N SER A 17 -21.74 -0.93 1.89
CA SER A 17 -20.75 0.04 2.34
C SER A 17 -19.80 0.46 1.22
N SER A 18 -19.32 1.70 1.25
CA SER A 18 -18.23 2.13 0.37
C SER A 18 -16.91 1.45 0.77
N VAL A 19 -15.93 1.45 -0.13
CA VAL A 19 -14.55 0.98 0.16
C VAL A 19 -14.00 1.67 1.40
N GLU A 20 -14.16 3.00 1.48
CA GLU A 20 -13.70 3.79 2.62
C GLU A 20 -14.32 3.31 3.94
N ARG A 21 -15.63 3.08 3.95
CA ARG A 21 -16.34 2.67 5.16
C ARG A 21 -16.01 1.24 5.56
N PHE A 22 -15.91 0.33 4.59
CA PHE A 22 -15.48 -1.04 4.85
C PHE A 22 -14.04 -1.06 5.39
N ALA A 23 -13.13 -0.32 4.77
CA ALA A 23 -11.73 -0.22 5.18
C ALA A 23 -11.58 0.30 6.61
N GLU A 24 -12.38 1.30 7.00
CA GLU A 24 -12.41 1.79 8.38
C GLU A 24 -12.83 0.71 9.38
N ILE A 25 -13.85 -0.09 9.05
CA ILE A 25 -14.35 -1.16 9.92
C ILE A 25 -13.35 -2.33 9.97
N ALA A 26 -12.87 -2.79 8.82
CA ALA A 26 -11.88 -3.86 8.71
C ALA A 26 -10.59 -3.50 9.45
N GLY A 27 -10.15 -2.24 9.35
CA GLY A 27 -8.98 -1.74 10.08
C GLY A 27 -9.14 -1.82 11.60
N LYS A 28 -10.32 -1.46 12.13
CA LYS A 28 -10.62 -1.60 13.56
C LYS A 28 -10.61 -3.06 14.00
N VAL A 29 -11.21 -3.95 13.22
CA VAL A 29 -11.19 -5.40 13.51
C VAL A 29 -9.77 -5.93 13.54
N LEU A 30 -8.94 -5.60 12.53
CA LEU A 30 -7.56 -6.08 12.48
C LEU A 30 -6.71 -5.53 13.64
N ALA A 31 -6.87 -4.25 13.97
CA ALA A 31 -6.15 -3.64 15.10
C ALA A 31 -6.46 -4.34 16.43
N GLU A 32 -7.73 -4.63 16.69
CA GLU A 32 -8.15 -5.37 17.89
C GLU A 32 -7.68 -6.83 17.88
N LEU A 33 -7.70 -7.50 16.72
CA LEU A 33 -7.17 -8.86 16.58
C LEU A 33 -5.66 -8.91 16.81
N ASN A 34 -4.93 -7.89 16.35
CA ASN A 34 -3.51 -7.72 16.62
C ASN A 34 -3.23 -7.49 18.10
N TYR A 35 -4.10 -6.76 18.81
CA TYR A 35 -3.94 -6.57 20.26
C TYR A 35 -4.12 -7.87 21.05
N VAL A 36 -5.13 -8.67 20.71
CA VAL A 36 -5.50 -9.86 21.51
C VAL A 36 -4.63 -11.08 21.21
N HIS A 37 -4.02 -11.20 20.01
CA HIS A 37 -3.17 -12.32 19.59
C HIS A 37 -3.73 -13.71 20.02
N PRO A 38 -4.90 -14.12 19.50
CA PRO A 38 -5.69 -15.22 20.05
C PRO A 38 -5.07 -16.62 19.89
N PHE A 39 -4.10 -16.79 18.99
CA PHE A 39 -3.46 -18.09 18.72
C PHE A 39 -1.97 -18.07 19.07
N ARG A 40 -1.42 -19.24 19.41
CA ARG A 40 0.02 -19.42 19.64
C ARG A 40 0.83 -19.17 18.37
N GLU A 41 0.30 -19.58 17.22
CA GLU A 41 0.90 -19.38 15.89
C GLU A 41 -0.23 -19.24 14.85
N GLY A 42 0.07 -18.67 13.68
CA GLY A 42 -0.89 -18.58 12.57
C GLY A 42 -1.89 -17.42 12.68
N ASN A 43 -1.65 -16.43 13.54
CA ASN A 43 -2.50 -15.25 13.68
C ASN A 43 -2.67 -14.51 12.34
N GLY A 44 -1.57 -14.17 11.65
CA GLY A 44 -1.62 -13.44 10.38
C GLY A 44 -2.45 -14.16 9.31
N ARG A 45 -2.14 -15.44 9.04
CA ARG A 45 -2.90 -16.26 8.08
C ARG A 45 -4.40 -16.33 8.40
N THR A 46 -4.74 -16.41 9.70
CA THR A 46 -6.14 -16.47 10.14
C THR A 46 -6.83 -15.11 9.99
N GLN A 47 -6.16 -14.02 10.33
CA GLN A 47 -6.67 -12.65 10.18
C GLN A 47 -6.90 -12.30 8.70
N GLU A 48 -5.95 -12.60 7.82
CA GLU A 48 -6.06 -12.40 6.38
C GLU A 48 -7.24 -13.19 5.80
N ALA A 49 -7.34 -14.49 6.11
CA ALA A 49 -8.43 -15.34 5.63
C ALA A 49 -9.80 -14.85 6.12
N LEU A 50 -9.88 -14.41 7.39
CA LEU A 50 -11.09 -13.82 7.97
C LEU A 50 -11.51 -12.55 7.21
N LEU A 51 -10.60 -11.59 7.05
CA LEU A 51 -10.92 -10.29 6.47
C LEU A 51 -11.17 -10.36 4.96
N ALA A 52 -10.48 -11.26 4.25
CA ALA A 52 -10.78 -11.56 2.85
C ALA A 52 -12.15 -12.21 2.70
N SER A 53 -12.53 -13.12 3.59
CA SER A 53 -13.86 -13.73 3.56
C SER A 53 -14.96 -12.73 3.90
N LEU A 54 -14.72 -11.86 4.88
CA LEU A 54 -15.62 -10.76 5.23
C LEU A 54 -15.80 -9.80 4.05
N GLY A 55 -14.71 -9.42 3.39
CA GLY A 55 -14.77 -8.58 2.20
C GLY A 55 -15.69 -9.18 1.13
N ARG A 56 -15.42 -10.42 0.73
CA ARG A 56 -16.21 -11.12 -0.29
C ARG A 56 -17.70 -11.21 0.07
N GLU A 57 -18.02 -11.46 1.34
CA GLU A 57 -19.41 -11.50 1.81
C GLU A 57 -20.16 -10.17 1.60
N TYR A 58 -19.45 -9.04 1.72
CA TYR A 58 -20.03 -7.71 1.60
C TYR A 58 -19.66 -6.97 0.31
N GLY A 59 -19.10 -7.67 -0.69
CA GLY A 59 -18.83 -7.13 -2.03
C GLY A 59 -17.51 -6.39 -2.19
N HIS A 60 -16.54 -6.61 -1.31
CA HIS A 60 -15.20 -6.02 -1.35
C HIS A 60 -14.14 -7.11 -1.58
N GLU A 61 -13.40 -7.04 -2.67
CA GLU A 61 -12.27 -7.95 -2.90
C GLU A 61 -11.03 -7.41 -2.18
N VAL A 62 -10.69 -8.03 -1.04
CA VAL A 62 -9.48 -7.69 -0.27
C VAL A 62 -8.30 -8.50 -0.80
N ASP A 63 -7.35 -7.83 -1.44
CA ASP A 63 -6.13 -8.43 -1.94
C ASP A 63 -4.93 -8.08 -1.07
N PHE A 64 -4.49 -9.04 -0.26
CA PHE A 64 -3.29 -8.89 0.57
C PHE A 64 -1.98 -9.04 -0.23
N THR A 65 -2.01 -9.46 -1.49
CA THR A 65 -0.78 -9.60 -2.30
C THR A 65 -0.12 -8.26 -2.63
N VAL A 66 -0.86 -7.16 -2.55
CA VAL A 66 -0.32 -5.79 -2.70
C VAL A 66 0.16 -5.18 -1.38
N ILE A 67 0.07 -5.91 -0.27
CA ILE A 67 0.48 -5.43 1.04
C ILE A 67 1.83 -6.04 1.41
N THR A 68 2.83 -5.18 1.60
CA THR A 68 4.16 -5.63 2.03
C THR A 68 4.24 -5.80 3.55
N LYS A 69 5.16 -6.66 4.01
CA LYS A 69 5.39 -6.88 5.45
C LYS A 69 5.74 -5.57 6.18
N PRO A 70 6.63 -4.68 5.66
CA PRO A 70 6.89 -3.39 6.30
C PRO A 70 5.64 -2.50 6.39
N ARG A 71 4.78 -2.49 5.36
CA ARG A 71 3.53 -1.72 5.38
C ARG A 71 2.56 -2.21 6.46
N MET A 72 2.44 -3.53 6.63
CA MET A 72 1.62 -4.13 7.69
C MET A 72 2.14 -3.78 9.08
N ILE A 73 3.45 -3.85 9.29
CA ILE A 73 4.10 -3.51 10.56
C ILE A 73 3.89 -2.02 10.89
N GLU A 74 4.15 -1.13 9.93
CA GLU A 74 4.00 0.31 10.13
C GLU A 74 2.55 0.68 10.48
N ALA A 75 1.56 0.18 9.72
CA ALA A 75 0.16 0.44 10.02
C ALA A 75 -0.27 -0.09 11.40
N SER A 76 0.26 -1.25 11.81
CA SER A 76 -0.02 -1.84 13.12
C SER A 76 0.58 -1.01 14.26
N ILE A 77 1.83 -0.54 14.11
CA ILE A 77 2.49 0.32 15.10
C ILE A 77 1.76 1.66 15.21
N ALA A 78 1.46 2.30 14.07
CA ALA A 78 0.76 3.58 14.02
C ALA A 78 -0.59 3.51 14.75
N THR A 79 -1.37 2.46 14.50
CA THR A 79 -2.70 2.28 15.12
C THR A 79 -2.61 1.88 16.59
N THR A 80 -1.57 1.13 16.98
CA THR A 80 -1.30 0.82 18.40
C THR A 80 -0.98 2.08 19.20
N ASN A 81 -0.17 2.97 18.61
CA ASN A 81 0.24 4.21 19.26
C ASN A 81 -0.90 5.23 19.31
N ASP A 82 -1.72 5.28 18.27
CA ASP A 82 -2.88 6.16 18.18
C ASP A 82 -4.03 5.43 17.46
N PRO A 83 -5.08 4.99 18.20
CA PRO A 83 -6.24 4.32 17.61
C PRO A 83 -7.02 5.17 16.60
N SER A 84 -6.82 6.49 16.58
CA SER A 84 -7.42 7.39 15.59
C SER A 84 -6.57 7.56 14.32
N ASN A 85 -5.36 6.99 14.29
CA ASN A 85 -4.47 7.08 13.15
C ASN A 85 -5.07 6.37 11.91
N PRO A 86 -5.08 7.02 10.74
CA PRO A 86 -5.71 6.46 9.54
C PRO A 86 -4.88 5.35 8.87
N ALA A 87 -3.68 5.02 9.36
CA ALA A 87 -2.76 4.09 8.68
C ALA A 87 -3.40 2.73 8.36
N MET A 88 -4.17 2.14 9.28
CA MET A 88 -4.85 0.87 9.04
C MET A 88 -6.05 0.99 8.11
N LYS A 89 -6.76 2.12 8.13
CA LYS A 89 -7.80 2.41 7.12
C LYS A 89 -7.16 2.48 5.73
N HIS A 90 -6.11 3.28 5.58
CA HIS A 90 -5.36 3.43 4.33
C HIS A 90 -4.76 2.11 3.82
N PHE A 91 -4.35 1.23 4.74
CA PHE A 91 -3.89 -0.12 4.43
C PHE A 91 -5.01 -0.93 3.74
N PHE A 92 -6.24 -0.88 4.26
CA PHE A 92 -7.35 -1.59 3.65
C PHE A 92 -7.84 -0.93 2.36
N GLU A 93 -7.79 0.40 2.25
CA GLU A 93 -8.05 1.08 0.98
C GLU A 93 -7.08 0.63 -0.11
N ASP A 94 -5.79 0.49 0.21
CA ASP A 94 -4.79 -0.06 -0.73
C ASP A 94 -5.09 -1.50 -1.11
N ALA A 95 -5.54 -2.31 -0.14
CA ALA A 95 -5.87 -3.71 -0.37
C ALA A 95 -7.19 -3.93 -1.11
N ILE A 96 -8.08 -2.94 -1.22
CA ILE A 96 -9.45 -3.11 -1.76
C ILE A 96 -9.67 -2.31 -3.04
N ASP A 97 -9.15 -1.08 -3.12
CA ASP A 97 -9.37 -0.22 -4.28
C ASP A 97 -8.55 -0.71 -5.47
N PRO A 98 -9.18 -1.11 -6.60
CA PRO A 98 -8.46 -1.65 -7.75
C PRO A 98 -7.43 -0.67 -8.35
N ASN A 99 -7.68 0.64 -8.29
CA ASN A 99 -6.75 1.64 -8.79
C ASN A 99 -5.51 1.74 -7.89
N ARG A 100 -5.71 1.66 -6.57
CA ARG A 100 -4.60 1.68 -5.62
C ARG A 100 -3.78 0.40 -5.72
N GLN A 101 -4.44 -0.76 -5.86
CA GLN A 101 -3.78 -2.03 -6.12
C GLN A 101 -2.90 -1.96 -7.36
N GLU A 102 -3.43 -1.46 -8.48
CA GLU A 102 -2.66 -1.30 -9.73
C GLU A 102 -1.47 -0.36 -9.54
N ALA A 103 -1.66 0.79 -8.89
CA ALA A 103 -0.55 1.72 -8.63
C ALA A 103 0.56 1.07 -7.79
N ILE A 104 0.20 0.26 -6.78
CA ILE A 104 1.17 -0.47 -5.96
C ILE A 104 1.87 -1.56 -6.77
N ARG A 105 1.17 -2.30 -7.63
CA ARG A 105 1.79 -3.28 -8.53
C ARG A 105 2.78 -2.63 -9.50
N VAL A 106 2.47 -1.43 -10.01
CA VAL A 106 3.42 -0.66 -10.82
C VAL A 106 4.70 -0.37 -10.02
N ALA A 107 4.56 0.06 -8.77
CA ALA A 107 5.70 0.30 -7.87
C ALA A 107 6.50 -0.96 -7.56
N PHE A 108 5.87 -2.12 -7.43
CA PHE A 108 6.58 -3.39 -7.27
C PHE A 108 7.47 -3.69 -8.49
N VAL A 109 6.92 -3.55 -9.70
CA VAL A 109 7.70 -3.75 -10.92
C VAL A 109 8.84 -2.73 -11.02
N ASP A 110 8.62 -1.48 -10.62
CA ASP A 110 9.68 -0.46 -10.62
C ASP A 110 10.83 -0.80 -9.66
N LEU A 111 10.53 -1.36 -8.48
CA LEU A 111 11.53 -1.88 -7.55
C LEU A 111 12.28 -3.08 -8.14
N GLU A 112 11.56 -4.05 -8.70
CA GLU A 112 12.14 -5.25 -9.31
C GLU A 112 13.08 -4.90 -10.48
N MET A 113 12.73 -3.90 -11.29
CA MET A 113 13.59 -3.38 -12.36
C MET A 113 14.91 -2.78 -11.84
N ARG A 114 14.94 -2.31 -10.58
CA ARG A 114 16.19 -1.87 -9.90
C ARG A 114 16.94 -3.03 -9.24
N GLY A 115 16.38 -4.24 -9.24
CA GLY A 115 16.92 -5.42 -8.56
C GLY A 115 16.59 -5.47 -7.08
N GLU A 116 15.59 -4.72 -6.63
CA GLU A 116 15.10 -4.71 -5.25
C GLU A 116 13.98 -5.75 -5.07
N ASN A 117 13.85 -6.29 -3.85
CA ASN A 117 12.69 -7.07 -3.47
C ASN A 117 11.60 -6.14 -2.93
N ALA A 118 10.51 -5.97 -3.70
CA ALA A 118 9.43 -5.07 -3.33
C ALA A 118 8.82 -5.35 -1.95
N PHE A 119 8.76 -6.62 -1.52
CA PHE A 119 8.18 -7.03 -0.23
C PHE A 119 9.03 -6.66 0.99
N GLU A 120 10.26 -6.19 0.77
CA GLU A 120 11.13 -5.68 1.83
C GLU A 120 11.00 -4.18 2.07
N HIS A 121 10.27 -3.48 1.20
CA HIS A 121 10.04 -2.04 1.27
C HIS A 121 8.63 -1.74 1.78
N ASN A 122 8.46 -0.61 2.48
CA ASN A 122 7.12 -0.10 2.78
C ASN A 122 6.56 0.54 1.50
N VAL A 123 5.57 -0.10 0.88
CA VAL A 123 4.97 0.38 -0.37
C VAL A 123 3.51 0.69 -0.12
N ARG A 124 3.07 1.86 -0.57
CA ARG A 124 1.67 2.30 -0.48
C ARG A 124 1.30 3.26 -1.60
N SER A 125 0.01 3.53 -1.76
CA SER A 125 -0.45 4.65 -2.58
C SER A 125 -0.48 5.97 -1.79
N ALA A 126 -0.38 7.10 -2.50
CA ALA A 126 -0.58 8.43 -1.92
C ALA A 126 -2.03 8.70 -1.56
N ARG A 127 -2.24 9.62 -0.62
CA ARG A 127 -3.58 10.07 -0.18
C ARG A 127 -3.90 11.46 -0.72
N PRO A 128 -5.17 11.75 -1.07
CA PRO A 128 -5.57 13.10 -1.43
C PRO A 128 -5.25 14.10 -0.31
N GLY A 129 -4.62 15.22 -0.67
CA GLY A 129 -4.15 16.25 0.25
C GLY A 129 -2.80 15.97 0.91
N GLU A 130 -2.21 14.79 0.69
CA GLU A 130 -0.89 14.45 1.21
C GLU A 130 0.21 15.23 0.48
N GLN A 131 1.14 15.80 1.24
CA GLN A 131 2.40 16.31 0.67
C GLN A 131 3.39 15.17 0.56
N VAL A 132 3.84 14.88 -0.66
CA VAL A 132 4.81 13.81 -0.95
C VAL A 132 6.11 14.47 -1.40
N SER A 133 7.21 14.05 -0.78
CA SER A 133 8.57 14.43 -1.17
C SER A 133 9.41 13.18 -1.41
N GLY A 134 10.07 13.11 -2.56
CA GLY A 134 10.90 11.96 -2.90
C GLY A 134 11.52 12.03 -4.29
N GLN A 135 12.36 11.05 -4.60
CA GLN A 135 12.97 10.88 -5.92
C GLN A 135 12.13 9.92 -6.76
N VAL A 136 12.05 10.16 -8.07
CA VAL A 136 11.29 9.30 -8.98
C VAL A 136 12.07 7.98 -9.18
N LEU A 137 11.45 6.87 -8.81
CA LEU A 137 11.97 5.52 -8.99
C LEU A 137 11.71 4.99 -10.42
N GLY A 138 10.49 5.24 -10.91
CA GLY A 138 9.96 4.79 -12.18
C GLY A 138 8.59 5.41 -12.41
N HIS A 139 8.17 5.45 -13.67
CA HIS A 139 6.84 5.92 -14.02
C HIS A 139 6.40 5.42 -15.40
N ASP A 140 5.09 5.40 -15.62
CA ASP A 140 4.48 5.33 -16.94
C ASP A 140 3.63 6.59 -17.18
N ILE A 141 2.69 6.52 -18.12
CA ILE A 141 1.77 7.63 -18.44
C ILE A 141 0.67 7.83 -17.38
N ARG A 142 0.49 6.87 -16.47
CA ARG A 142 -0.63 6.79 -15.51
C ARG A 142 -0.17 6.90 -14.05
N VAL A 143 0.93 6.24 -13.70
CA VAL A 143 1.45 6.14 -12.33
C VAL A 143 2.92 6.52 -12.32
N ALA A 144 3.35 7.12 -11.22
CA ALA A 144 4.77 7.22 -10.87
C ALA A 144 5.01 6.63 -9.48
N SER A 145 6.20 6.07 -9.28
CA SER A 145 6.66 5.52 -8.02
C SER A 145 7.77 6.41 -7.47
N LEU A 146 7.66 6.84 -6.22
CA LEU A 146 8.67 7.70 -5.58
C LEU A 146 9.34 7.00 -4.40
N VAL A 147 10.65 7.15 -4.30
CA VAL A 147 11.43 6.82 -3.11
C VAL A 147 11.38 8.01 -2.15
N THR A 148 10.76 7.80 -0.99
CA THR A 148 10.65 8.78 0.11
C THR A 148 11.44 8.31 1.32
N ASP A 149 11.55 9.15 2.35
CA ASP A 149 12.22 8.74 3.61
C ASP A 149 11.50 7.61 4.36
N ASN A 150 10.22 7.40 4.06
CA ASN A 150 9.36 6.43 4.76
C ASN A 150 9.00 5.21 3.90
N GLY A 151 9.67 5.04 2.75
CA GLY A 151 9.43 3.96 1.80
C GLY A 151 8.97 4.48 0.43
N ILE A 152 8.26 3.64 -0.30
CA ILE A 152 7.84 3.86 -1.68
C ILE A 152 6.38 4.32 -1.72
N VAL A 153 6.14 5.43 -2.41
CA VAL A 153 4.80 5.99 -2.60
C VAL A 153 4.44 5.97 -4.08
N ALA A 154 3.40 5.23 -4.43
CA ALA A 154 2.79 5.23 -5.75
C ALA A 154 1.80 6.40 -5.88
N VAL A 155 1.93 7.19 -6.94
CA VAL A 155 1.20 8.45 -7.13
C VAL A 155 0.62 8.51 -8.54
N ASP A 156 -0.45 9.31 -8.71
CA ASP A 156 -1.01 9.58 -10.03
C ASP A 156 0.00 10.42 -10.84
N ARG A 157 0.31 9.98 -12.06
CA ARG A 157 1.23 10.70 -12.94
C ARG A 157 0.76 12.12 -13.22
N ALA A 158 -0.54 12.37 -13.19
CA ALA A 158 -1.15 13.67 -13.45
C ALA A 158 -1.02 14.67 -12.28
N ASP A 159 -0.63 14.21 -11.08
CA ASP A 159 -0.29 15.11 -9.97
C ASP A 159 1.16 15.63 -10.06
N LEU A 160 1.97 15.03 -10.95
CA LEU A 160 3.35 15.43 -11.17
C LEU A 160 3.50 16.40 -12.35
N PRO A 161 4.59 17.20 -12.39
CA PRO A 161 4.92 18.02 -13.54
C PRO A 161 4.99 17.20 -14.85
N GLU A 162 4.66 17.82 -15.98
CA GLU A 162 4.74 17.16 -17.30
C GLU A 162 6.15 16.63 -17.58
N ARG A 163 7.16 17.44 -17.28
CA ARG A 163 8.57 17.03 -17.35
C ARG A 163 9.08 16.72 -15.95
N LEU A 164 9.32 15.44 -15.69
CA LEU A 164 9.95 15.01 -14.46
C LEU A 164 11.43 15.41 -14.49
N PRO A 165 12.00 15.81 -13.34
CA PRO A 165 13.41 16.06 -13.25
C PRO A 165 14.18 14.73 -13.31
N ASN A 166 15.50 14.83 -13.54
CA ASN A 166 16.37 13.65 -13.62
C ASN A 166 16.33 12.84 -12.32
N ASP A 167 16.64 11.54 -12.40
CA ASP A 167 16.54 10.54 -11.31
C ASP A 167 17.12 10.97 -9.95
N ASP A 168 18.10 11.88 -9.91
CA ASP A 168 18.74 12.32 -8.66
C ASP A 168 18.04 13.50 -7.96
N THR A 169 17.03 14.10 -8.60
CA THR A 169 16.37 15.31 -8.09
C THR A 169 15.13 14.94 -7.28
N GLU A 170 15.09 15.43 -6.05
CA GLU A 170 13.90 15.32 -5.22
C GLU A 170 12.79 16.24 -5.73
N ILE A 171 11.57 15.71 -5.75
CA ILE A 171 10.37 16.47 -6.09
C ILE A 171 9.47 16.54 -4.87
N THR A 172 8.82 17.67 -4.67
CA THR A 172 7.79 17.85 -3.65
C THR A 172 6.52 18.36 -4.30
N PHE A 173 5.40 17.70 -4.03
CA PHE A 173 4.09 18.09 -4.53
C PHE A 173 2.99 17.66 -3.55
N THR A 174 1.78 18.16 -3.78
CA THR A 174 0.59 17.72 -3.04
C THR A 174 -0.22 16.78 -3.93
N ALA A 175 -0.42 15.54 -3.49
CA ALA A 175 -1.29 14.59 -4.18
C ALA A 175 -2.74 15.11 -4.12
N ARG A 176 -3.40 15.18 -5.27
CA ARG A 176 -4.79 15.66 -5.39
C ARG A 176 -5.71 14.57 -5.89
N SER A 177 -5.17 13.63 -6.67
CA SER A 177 -5.90 12.51 -7.22
C SER A 177 -6.16 11.43 -6.16
N ASP A 178 -7.26 10.72 -6.35
CA ASP A 178 -7.60 9.48 -5.66
C ASP A 178 -7.23 8.23 -6.49
N LEU A 179 -6.50 8.42 -7.60
CA LEU A 179 -6.13 7.40 -8.60
C LEU A 179 -7.29 6.89 -9.46
N SER A 180 -8.48 7.49 -9.39
CA SER A 180 -9.68 7.09 -10.16
C SER A 180 -9.51 7.10 -11.69
N ARG A 181 -8.49 7.78 -12.20
CA ARG A 181 -8.16 7.84 -13.63
C ARG A 181 -7.61 6.54 -14.20
N LEU A 182 -7.08 5.65 -13.34
CA LEU A 182 -6.55 4.35 -13.78
C LEU A 182 -7.64 3.47 -14.39
N SER A 183 -8.80 3.39 -13.74
CA SER A 183 -9.95 2.61 -14.25
C SER A 183 -10.60 3.22 -15.49
N HIS A 184 -10.55 4.55 -15.64
CA HIS A 184 -11.11 5.23 -16.82
C HIS A 184 -10.32 4.95 -18.09
N GLN A 185 -8.99 4.82 -17.99
CA GLN A 185 -8.16 4.53 -19.16
C GLN A 185 -8.21 3.05 -19.56
N ASP A 186 -8.41 2.12 -18.61
CA ASP A 186 -8.56 0.69 -18.93
C ASP A 186 -9.91 0.36 -19.59
N GLN A 187 -11.00 1.11 -19.33
CA GLN A 187 -12.28 0.91 -20.02
C GLN A 187 -12.29 1.40 -21.48
N VAL A 188 -11.35 2.27 -21.88
CA VAL A 188 -11.19 2.74 -23.26
C VAL A 188 -10.34 1.76 -24.09
N ARG A 189 -9.60 0.85 -23.44
CA ARG A 189 -8.72 -0.14 -24.08
C ARG A 189 -9.51 -1.32 -24.68
N ASN A 190 -9.92 -1.18 -25.93
CA ASN A 190 -10.19 -2.33 -26.79
C ASN A 190 -8.87 -2.98 -27.26
N ALA A 191 -8.93 -4.28 -27.57
CA ALA A 191 -7.86 -5.28 -27.71
C ALA A 191 -6.69 -5.03 -28.71
N ASP A 192 -6.48 -3.81 -29.22
CA ASP A 192 -5.52 -3.52 -30.31
C ASP A 192 -4.50 -2.39 -30.01
N GLU A 193 -4.44 -1.85 -28.79
CA GLU A 193 -3.43 -0.83 -28.46
C GLU A 193 -2.09 -1.43 -27.99
N PRO A 194 -0.94 -0.84 -28.39
CA PRO A 194 0.37 -1.32 -27.98
C PRO A 194 0.53 -1.24 -26.46
N VAL A 195 1.21 -2.23 -25.89
CA VAL A 195 1.66 -2.24 -24.49
C VAL A 195 2.20 -0.86 -24.14
N VAL A 196 1.64 -0.21 -23.10
CA VAL A 196 2.12 1.10 -22.64
C VAL A 196 3.62 1.01 -22.45
N GLU A 197 4.34 1.75 -23.29
CA GLU A 197 5.79 1.80 -23.29
C GLU A 197 6.21 2.48 -21.98
N ARG A 198 6.49 1.68 -20.94
CA ARG A 198 7.14 2.18 -19.72
C ARG A 198 8.42 2.85 -20.16
N MET A 199 8.62 4.10 -19.75
CA MET A 199 9.89 4.76 -20.03
C MET A 199 10.98 3.91 -19.38
N PRO A 200 11.97 3.41 -20.15
CA PRO A 200 13.03 2.61 -19.59
C PRO A 200 13.67 3.42 -18.47
N PRO A 201 13.92 2.82 -17.29
CA PRO A 201 14.70 3.52 -16.29
C PRO A 201 16.02 3.91 -16.96
N GLU A 202 16.34 5.21 -16.98
CA GLU A 202 17.72 5.61 -17.21
C GLU A 202 18.57 4.83 -16.20
N GLN A 203 19.68 4.27 -16.67
CA GLN A 203 20.56 3.34 -15.94
C GLN A 203 20.65 3.71 -14.46
N LYS A 204 20.39 2.73 -13.55
CA LYS A 204 20.52 2.83 -12.08
C LYS A 204 21.17 4.13 -11.63
N SER A 205 20.36 5.18 -11.42
CA SER A 205 20.96 6.42 -10.94
C SER A 205 21.56 6.19 -9.55
N ALA A 206 22.74 6.76 -9.33
CA ALA A 206 23.49 6.56 -8.10
C ALA A 206 22.68 7.04 -6.88
N ALA A 207 21.91 8.13 -6.99
CA ALA A 207 21.15 8.66 -5.86
C ALA A 207 19.98 7.76 -5.46
N ASN A 208 19.19 7.26 -6.42
CA ASN A 208 18.11 6.30 -6.14
C ASN A 208 18.65 5.03 -5.45
N THR A 209 19.81 4.55 -5.92
CA THR A 209 20.47 3.37 -5.33
C THR A 209 20.92 3.67 -3.89
N SER A 210 21.48 4.85 -3.63
CA SER A 210 21.85 5.28 -2.29
C SER A 210 20.65 5.40 -1.36
N ARG A 211 19.55 6.03 -1.80
CA ARG A 211 18.35 6.22 -0.96
C ARG A 211 17.62 4.90 -0.69
N LEU A 212 17.55 3.99 -1.67
CA LEU A 212 17.05 2.63 -1.45
C LEU A 212 17.93 1.85 -0.47
N ALA A 213 19.26 1.99 -0.56
CA ALA A 213 20.18 1.37 0.39
C ALA A 213 20.01 1.93 1.81
N GLU A 214 19.78 3.24 1.95
CA GLU A 214 19.48 3.89 3.23
C GLU A 214 18.15 3.39 3.81
N LEU A 215 17.11 3.24 2.99
CA LEU A 215 15.82 2.67 3.40
C LEU A 215 15.97 1.23 3.90
N SER A 216 16.72 0.40 3.17
CA SER A 216 17.00 -0.98 3.56
C SER A 216 17.84 -1.08 4.84
N ALA A 217 18.68 -0.09 5.14
CA ALA A 217 19.50 -0.06 6.35
C ALA A 217 18.73 0.29 7.62
N HIS A 218 17.58 0.99 7.51
CA HIS A 218 16.73 1.36 8.65
C HIS A 218 15.66 0.30 8.98
N LYS A 219 15.78 -0.90 8.42
CA LYS A 219 14.85 -2.02 8.66
C LYS A 219 14.85 -2.36 10.17
N PRO A 220 13.68 -2.31 10.86
CA PRO A 220 13.60 -2.77 12.24
C PRO A 220 14.03 -4.25 12.29
N PRO A 221 14.72 -4.69 13.36
CA PRO A 221 15.18 -6.06 13.45
C PRO A 221 13.99 -7.02 13.28
N GLU A 222 14.19 -8.09 12.52
CA GLU A 222 13.22 -9.17 12.46
C GLU A 222 12.97 -9.63 13.89
N ARG A 223 11.78 -9.31 14.42
CA ARG A 223 11.26 -10.06 15.55
C ARG A 223 10.89 -11.40 14.98
N ASP A 224 11.85 -12.31 15.00
CA ASP A 224 11.60 -13.72 14.85
C ASP A 224 10.57 -14.08 15.92
N SER A 225 9.35 -14.40 15.49
CA SER A 225 8.29 -14.82 16.40
C SER A 225 8.50 -16.25 16.90
N ASP A 226 9.68 -16.83 16.68
CA ASP A 226 9.96 -18.25 16.92
C ASP A 226 10.89 -18.55 18.10
N ASP A 227 11.12 -17.59 19.00
CA ASP A 227 11.87 -17.89 20.21
C ASP A 227 11.33 -17.18 21.45
N ARG A 228 10.47 -17.89 22.21
CA ARG A 228 10.45 -17.81 23.68
C ARG A 228 10.08 -19.16 24.27
N GLU A 229 11.13 -19.89 24.63
CA GLU A 229 11.22 -20.82 25.76
C GLU A 229 10.03 -20.74 26.74
N ARG A 230 9.24 -21.82 26.80
CA ARG A 230 8.97 -22.60 28.02
C ARG A 230 8.55 -24.02 27.65
#